data_AF-A0AAV4G5Y0-F1
#
_entry.id   AF-A0AAV4G5Y0-F1
#
_cell.length_a   1.000
_cell.length_b   1.000
_cell.length_c   1.000
_cell.angle_alpha   90.00
_cell.angle_beta   90.00
_cell.angle_gamma   90.00
#
_symmetry.space_group_name_H-M   'P 1'
#
loop_
_entity.id
_entity.type
_entity.pdbx_description
1 polymer ?
#
loop_
_entity_poly.entity_id
_entity_poly.type
_entity_poly.pdbx_seq_one_letter_code
_entity_poly.pdbx_strand_id
1 'polypeptide(L)'
;MQSTPRLEVNPKMTPVSKETAVAQLNKQRELYSRIVEAFPPGIEMAFAYGSGAFQQNNSLDQSKNMLDFIFVVNKPKLWHHQNLKRHPHHYSFLKRLGPHTVARIQERYGAGVYFNTLVPMEGRLIKYGVISTAQLITDLLDWETLYISGRLHKPVSLVIIPSNEHLLTAMKVNLQSAVHAALLLLPDMFTEEQLYSTIAGLSYAGDFRMAIAEDSNKVQNIVRPNLALFRQMYGPILLSDEHLTWWQDEGQLEQALTFHSRHHHLKCLPGQVLYGLLMQKYQCSICSENHMGDTAL
;
A
#
# COMPACT_ATOMS: atom_id res chain seq x y z
N MET A 1 -51.83 26.70 -21.90
CA MET A 1 -50.74 25.94 -22.54
C MET A 1 -49.45 26.33 -21.85
N GLN A 2 -48.72 25.31 -21.38
CA GLN A 2 -47.75 25.37 -20.29
C GLN A 2 -46.47 26.13 -20.65
N SER A 3 -46.02 26.96 -19.72
CA SER A 3 -44.69 27.58 -19.67
C SER A 3 -43.63 26.54 -19.36
N THR A 4 -42.71 26.32 -20.29
CA THR A 4 -41.50 25.50 -20.09
C THR A 4 -40.48 26.28 -19.24
N PRO A 5 -39.94 25.71 -18.15
CA PRO A 5 -38.88 26.33 -17.38
C PRO A 5 -37.53 26.14 -18.07
N ARG A 6 -36.79 27.25 -18.20
CA ARG A 6 -35.41 27.30 -18.69
C ARG A 6 -34.50 26.73 -17.60
N LEU A 7 -33.87 25.58 -17.88
CA LEU A 7 -32.81 25.01 -17.04
C LEU A 7 -31.66 26.00 -16.94
N GLU A 8 -31.44 26.56 -15.76
CA GLU A 8 -30.23 27.29 -15.41
C GLU A 8 -29.05 26.31 -15.39
N VAL A 9 -28.12 26.51 -16.33
CA VAL A 9 -26.86 25.79 -16.36
C VAL A 9 -25.97 26.37 -15.25
N ASN A 10 -25.86 25.63 -14.15
CA ASN A 10 -25.00 25.92 -13.01
C ASN A 10 -23.53 26.07 -13.48
N PRO A 11 -22.79 27.15 -13.11
CA PRO A 11 -21.53 27.46 -13.75
C PRO A 11 -20.38 26.58 -13.23
N LYS A 12 -19.73 25.90 -14.18
CA LYS A 12 -18.29 25.64 -14.29
C LYS A 12 -17.52 25.48 -12.97
N MET A 13 -17.20 24.23 -12.62
CA MET A 13 -15.95 23.92 -11.91
C MET A 13 -14.79 24.45 -12.76
N THR A 14 -14.20 25.57 -12.36
CA THR A 14 -12.97 26.10 -12.95
C THR A 14 -11.81 25.14 -12.70
N PRO A 15 -10.97 24.82 -13.70
CA PRO A 15 -9.76 24.04 -13.47
C PRO A 15 -8.82 24.83 -12.56
N VAL A 16 -8.42 24.23 -11.44
CA VAL A 16 -7.39 24.79 -10.55
C VAL A 16 -6.12 25.04 -11.37
N SER A 17 -5.63 26.28 -11.41
CA SER A 17 -4.39 26.63 -12.11
C SER A 17 -3.20 25.83 -11.57
N LYS A 18 -2.29 25.40 -12.46
CA LYS A 18 -1.09 24.60 -12.11
C LYS A 18 -0.28 25.21 -10.96
N GLU A 19 -0.17 26.54 -10.92
CA GLU A 19 0.53 27.29 -9.86
C GLU A 19 -0.12 27.10 -8.48
N THR A 20 -1.46 27.07 -8.42
CA THR A 20 -2.22 26.85 -7.19
C THR A 20 -2.06 25.42 -6.68
N ALA A 21 -2.03 24.44 -7.59
CA ALA A 21 -1.79 23.03 -7.25
C ALA A 21 -0.37 22.80 -6.68
N VAL A 22 0.64 23.44 -7.29
CA VAL A 22 2.03 23.38 -6.80
C VAL A 22 2.15 24.04 -5.42
N ALA A 23 1.54 25.22 -5.22
CA ALA A 23 1.55 25.89 -3.93
C ALA A 23 0.87 25.06 -2.83
N GLN A 24 -0.23 24.36 -3.16
CA GLN A 24 -0.93 23.49 -2.21
C GLN A 24 -0.09 22.26 -1.85
N LEU A 25 0.58 21.64 -2.82
CA LEU A 25 1.49 20.51 -2.59
C LEU A 25 2.66 20.91 -1.68
N ASN A 26 3.22 22.11 -1.88
CA ASN A 26 4.31 22.62 -1.04
C ASN A 26 3.85 22.83 0.42
N LYS A 27 2.68 23.45 0.64
CA LYS A 27 2.11 23.61 1.98
C LYS A 27 1.84 22.28 2.68
N GLN A 28 1.38 21.28 1.94
CA GLN A 28 1.12 19.93 2.47
C GLN A 28 2.42 19.23 2.87
N ARG A 29 3.48 19.35 2.06
CA ARG A 29 4.81 18.83 2.40
C ARG A 29 5.38 19.48 3.65
N GLU A 30 5.29 20.81 3.76
CA GLU A 30 5.74 21.53 4.96
C GLU A 30 4.98 21.10 6.22
N LEU A 31 3.65 20.90 6.13
CA LEU A 31 2.85 20.36 7.22
C LEU A 31 3.35 18.98 7.66
N TYR A 32 3.62 18.08 6.70
CA TYR A 32 4.12 16.74 7.01
C TYR A 32 5.51 16.78 7.66
N SER A 33 6.40 17.63 7.18
CA SER A 33 7.72 17.84 7.79
C SER A 33 7.60 18.30 9.24
N ARG A 34 6.78 19.33 9.53
CA ARG A 34 6.56 19.80 10.91
C ARG A 34 6.01 18.73 11.84
N ILE A 35 5.05 17.93 11.35
CA ILE A 35 4.49 16.80 12.12
C ILE A 35 5.60 15.80 12.46
N VAL A 36 6.41 15.39 11.48
CA VAL A 36 7.47 14.39 11.70
C VAL A 36 8.59 14.93 12.59
N GLU A 37 8.97 16.21 12.47
CA GLU A 37 9.96 16.88 13.31
C GLU A 37 9.54 16.98 14.79
N ALA A 38 8.23 16.89 15.08
CA ALA A 38 7.73 16.89 16.45
C ALA A 38 8.03 15.58 17.21
N PHE A 39 8.42 14.50 16.52
CA PHE A 39 8.71 13.18 17.11
C PHE A 39 10.18 13.02 17.52
N PRO A 40 10.52 11.99 18.33
CA PRO A 40 11.91 11.68 18.66
C PRO A 40 12.76 11.34 17.42
N PRO A 41 14.09 11.59 17.49
CA PRO A 41 15.00 11.24 16.41
C PRO A 41 15.10 9.72 16.22
N GLY A 42 15.67 9.30 15.08
CA GLY A 42 15.87 7.88 14.73
C GLY A 42 14.76 7.27 13.86
N ILE A 43 13.96 8.11 13.21
CA ILE A 43 13.07 7.72 12.11
C ILE A 43 13.91 7.67 10.84
N GLU A 44 14.10 6.47 10.31
CA GLU A 44 14.89 6.21 9.09
C GLU A 44 14.08 6.48 7.83
N MET A 45 12.76 6.26 7.90
CA MET A 45 11.83 6.53 6.82
C MET A 45 10.49 6.92 7.42
N ALA A 46 9.84 7.90 6.80
CA ALA A 46 8.50 8.34 7.17
C ALA A 46 7.70 8.59 5.90
N PHE A 47 6.46 8.12 5.88
CA PHE A 47 5.57 8.42 4.77
C PHE A 47 4.14 8.65 5.22
N ALA A 48 3.50 9.62 4.57
CA ALA A 48 2.09 9.93 4.72
C ALA A 48 1.27 9.19 3.66
N TYR A 49 0.07 8.78 4.02
CA TYR A 49 -0.75 7.92 3.19
C TYR A 49 -2.26 8.11 3.48
N GLY A 50 -3.13 7.51 2.66
CA GLY A 50 -4.57 7.52 2.90
C GLY A 50 -5.28 8.73 2.28
N SER A 51 -6.57 8.86 2.56
CA SER A 51 -7.47 9.90 2.01
C SER A 51 -7.16 11.32 2.50
N GLY A 52 -6.38 11.45 3.58
CA GLY A 52 -5.84 12.72 4.04
C GLY A 52 -4.58 13.17 3.28
N ALA A 53 -3.92 12.27 2.55
CA ALA A 53 -2.71 12.55 1.78
C ALA A 53 -2.94 12.56 0.26
N PHE A 54 -3.85 11.72 -0.23
CA PHE A 54 -4.15 11.56 -1.65
C PHE A 54 -5.63 11.82 -1.93
N GLN A 55 -5.94 12.31 -3.15
CA GLN A 55 -7.32 12.49 -3.59
C GLN A 55 -7.99 11.13 -3.75
N GLN A 56 -9.19 11.01 -3.18
CA GLN A 56 -10.13 9.91 -3.39
C GLN A 56 -11.46 10.52 -3.82
N ASN A 57 -12.13 9.92 -4.80
CA ASN A 57 -13.34 10.47 -5.42
C ASN A 57 -14.47 10.83 -4.42
N ASN A 58 -14.46 10.25 -3.21
CA ASN A 58 -15.52 10.42 -2.20
C ASN A 58 -15.22 11.47 -1.10
N SER A 59 -14.09 12.18 -1.14
CA SER A 59 -13.75 13.17 -0.09
C SER A 59 -13.73 14.59 -0.65
N LEU A 60 -14.84 15.32 -0.45
CA LEU A 60 -14.99 16.73 -0.84
C LEU A 60 -14.14 17.70 0.01
N ASP A 61 -13.60 17.25 1.16
CA ASP A 61 -12.79 18.08 2.06
C ASP A 61 -11.62 17.30 2.69
N GLN A 62 -10.44 17.36 2.04
CA GLN A 62 -9.21 16.74 2.54
C GLN A 62 -8.74 17.31 3.89
N SER A 63 -9.21 18.50 4.30
CA SER A 63 -8.78 19.16 5.53
C SER A 63 -9.33 18.49 6.81
N LYS A 64 -10.45 17.77 6.69
CA LYS A 64 -11.10 17.07 7.80
C LYS A 64 -10.65 15.62 7.97
N ASN A 65 -10.03 15.04 6.94
CA ASN A 65 -9.57 13.66 6.99
C ASN A 65 -8.36 13.52 7.94
N MET A 66 -8.33 12.42 8.68
CA MET A 66 -7.18 12.06 9.50
C MET A 66 -5.96 11.83 8.61
N LEU A 67 -4.78 12.29 9.04
CA LEU A 67 -3.53 12.02 8.34
C LEU A 67 -2.93 10.71 8.85
N ASP A 68 -2.74 9.75 7.96
CA ASP A 68 -2.11 8.48 8.30
C ASP A 68 -0.61 8.51 7.98
N PHE A 69 0.22 8.12 8.95
CA PHE A 69 1.66 8.03 8.83
C PHE A 69 2.17 6.63 9.18
N ILE A 70 3.31 6.25 8.59
CA ILE A 70 4.16 5.16 9.08
C ILE A 70 5.54 5.73 9.36
N PHE A 71 6.08 5.42 10.54
CA PHE A 71 7.45 5.70 10.95
C PHE A 71 8.22 4.39 11.02
N VAL A 72 9.30 4.33 10.26
CA VAL A 72 10.23 3.20 10.22
C VAL A 72 11.42 3.56 11.09
N VAL A 73 11.69 2.75 12.10
CA VAL A 73 12.72 3.02 13.10
C VAL A 73 13.60 1.79 13.30
N ASN A 74 14.89 1.98 13.55
CA ASN A 74 15.80 0.83 13.78
C ASN A 74 15.55 0.14 15.13
N LYS A 75 15.23 0.91 16.17
CA LYS A 75 15.05 0.41 17.55
C LYS A 75 13.69 0.85 18.11
N PRO A 76 12.57 0.18 17.75
CA PRO A 76 11.24 0.58 18.19
C PRO A 76 11.10 0.72 19.71
N LYS A 77 11.70 -0.19 20.48
CA LYS A 77 11.72 -0.15 21.96
C LYS A 77 12.29 1.17 22.49
N LEU A 78 13.45 1.58 21.97
CA LEU A 78 14.11 2.83 22.37
C LEU A 78 13.30 4.04 21.91
N TRP A 79 12.80 4.01 20.67
CA TRP A 79 12.00 5.10 20.10
C TRP A 79 10.69 5.31 20.89
N HIS A 80 9.97 4.22 21.22
CA HIS A 80 8.75 4.30 22.02
C HIS A 80 9.02 4.82 23.43
N HIS A 81 10.14 4.46 24.06
CA HIS A 81 10.54 5.02 25.35
C HIS A 81 10.73 6.55 25.29
N GLN A 82 11.40 7.04 24.25
CA GLN A 82 11.58 8.49 24.05
C GLN A 82 10.25 9.17 23.72
N ASN A 83 9.43 8.55 22.86
CA ASN A 83 8.15 9.11 22.46
C ASN A 83 7.15 9.12 23.63
N LEU A 84 7.19 8.16 24.55
CA LEU A 84 6.36 8.15 25.75
C LEU A 84 6.74 9.28 26.71
N LYS A 85 8.03 9.64 26.79
CA LYS A 85 8.49 10.79 27.57
C LYS A 85 8.06 12.13 26.96
N ARG A 86 8.17 12.26 25.63
CA ARG A 86 7.87 13.49 24.90
C ARG A 86 6.36 13.71 24.72
N HIS A 87 5.65 12.64 24.36
CA HIS A 87 4.23 12.64 24.00
C HIS A 87 3.45 11.54 24.75
N PRO A 88 3.38 11.60 26.09
CA PRO A 88 2.73 10.57 26.90
C PRO A 88 1.23 10.41 26.60
N HIS A 89 0.58 11.44 26.08
CA HIS A 89 -0.85 11.48 25.78
C HIS A 89 -1.22 10.81 24.46
N HIS A 90 -0.26 10.51 23.57
CA HIS A 90 -0.54 9.77 22.33
C HIS A 90 -0.88 8.31 22.59
N TYR A 91 -0.35 7.74 23.69
CA TYR A 91 -0.57 6.35 24.07
C TYR A 91 -1.84 6.25 24.91
N SER A 92 -2.72 5.33 24.53
CA SER A 92 -3.93 5.01 25.29
C SER A 92 -3.58 4.34 26.64
N PHE A 93 -4.58 3.77 27.34
CA PHE A 93 -4.43 3.21 28.71
C PHE A 93 -3.27 2.20 28.89
N LEU A 94 -2.72 1.66 27.80
CA LEU A 94 -1.49 0.87 27.76
C LEU A 94 -0.25 1.56 28.35
N LYS A 95 -0.27 2.89 28.53
CA LYS A 95 0.79 3.64 29.25
C LYS A 95 1.09 3.09 30.66
N ARG A 96 0.11 2.48 31.33
CA ARG A 96 0.29 1.91 32.69
C ARG A 96 1.11 0.60 32.70
N LEU A 97 1.34 -0.03 31.54
CA LEU A 97 2.07 -1.31 31.44
C LEU A 97 3.50 -1.17 30.91
N GLY A 98 3.94 0.06 30.59
CA GLY A 98 5.30 0.38 30.19
C GLY A 98 5.70 0.05 28.74
N PRO A 99 6.82 0.61 28.25
CA PRO A 99 7.27 0.49 26.86
C PRO A 99 7.63 -0.95 26.45
N HIS A 100 8.06 -1.78 27.40
CA HIS A 100 8.32 -3.21 27.16
C HIS A 100 7.06 -3.98 26.76
N THR A 101 5.90 -3.65 27.35
CA THR A 101 4.63 -4.31 27.01
C THR A 101 4.12 -3.84 25.65
N VAL A 102 4.26 -2.55 25.34
CA VAL A 102 3.91 -1.98 24.02
C VAL A 102 4.72 -2.65 22.91
N ALA A 103 6.05 -2.72 23.06
CA ALA A 103 6.91 -3.38 22.08
C ALA A 103 6.66 -4.90 22.00
N ARG A 104 6.35 -5.56 23.12
CA ARG A 104 6.00 -6.99 23.10
C ARG A 104 4.67 -7.26 22.41
N ILE A 105 3.69 -6.35 22.51
CA ILE A 105 2.43 -6.44 21.77
C ILE A 105 2.68 -6.20 20.29
N GLN A 106 3.50 -5.20 19.95
CA GLN A 106 3.91 -4.94 18.57
C GLN A 106 4.65 -6.13 17.93
N GLU A 107 5.58 -6.75 18.66
CA GLU A 107 6.34 -7.92 18.19
C GLU A 107 5.48 -9.20 18.10
N ARG A 108 4.33 -9.27 18.79
CA ARG A 108 3.47 -10.48 18.84
C ARG A 108 2.14 -10.36 18.10
N TYR A 109 1.69 -9.14 17.75
CA TYR A 109 0.38 -8.87 17.16
C TYR A 109 0.46 -7.66 16.20
N GLY A 110 -0.35 -7.66 15.13
CA GLY A 110 -0.53 -6.46 14.28
C GLY A 110 0.55 -6.24 13.21
N ALA A 111 1.06 -7.31 12.60
CA ALA A 111 2.07 -7.24 11.53
C ALA A 111 3.38 -6.51 11.92
N GLY A 112 3.73 -6.50 13.22
CA GLY A 112 4.92 -5.81 13.69
C GLY A 112 4.77 -4.29 13.82
N VAL A 113 3.54 -3.76 13.74
CA VAL A 113 3.25 -2.31 13.73
C VAL A 113 2.44 -1.90 14.94
N TYR A 114 2.90 -0.87 15.66
CA TYR A 114 2.12 -0.26 16.74
C TYR A 114 1.51 1.07 16.30
N PHE A 115 0.19 1.18 16.35
CA PHE A 115 -0.54 2.39 15.98
C PHE A 115 -0.95 3.22 17.19
N ASN A 116 -0.72 4.53 17.08
CA ASN A 116 -1.43 5.54 17.86
C ASN A 116 -2.42 6.26 16.93
N THR A 117 -3.64 6.51 17.39
CA THR A 117 -4.73 7.07 16.58
C THR A 117 -5.34 8.28 17.28
N LEU A 118 -6.05 9.13 16.52
CA LEU A 118 -6.77 10.31 17.04
C LEU A 118 -5.86 11.28 17.80
N VAL A 119 -4.61 11.41 17.35
CA VAL A 119 -3.61 12.29 17.97
C VAL A 119 -3.75 13.70 17.39
N PRO A 120 -4.05 14.74 18.19
CA PRO A 120 -4.10 16.11 17.70
C PRO A 120 -2.68 16.67 17.48
N MET A 121 -2.35 17.09 16.25
CA MET A 121 -1.05 17.67 15.92
C MET A 121 -1.18 18.62 14.71
N GLU A 122 -0.55 19.80 14.77
CA GLU A 122 -0.59 20.83 13.70
C GLU A 122 -2.03 21.15 13.21
N GLY A 123 -2.99 21.23 14.13
CA GLY A 123 -4.40 21.53 13.80
C GLY A 123 -5.14 20.40 13.07
N ARG A 124 -4.57 19.19 13.03
CA ARG A 124 -5.13 17.99 12.39
C ARG A 124 -5.19 16.83 13.37
N LEU A 125 -6.04 15.85 13.08
CA LEU A 125 -5.93 14.54 13.71
C LEU A 125 -4.99 13.67 12.88
N ILE A 126 -4.09 12.97 13.55
CA ILE A 126 -3.17 12.03 12.93
C ILE A 126 -3.34 10.63 13.52
N LYS A 127 -3.05 9.63 12.68
CA LYS A 127 -2.77 8.26 13.07
C LYS A 127 -1.36 7.94 12.60
N TYR A 128 -0.53 7.37 13.46
CA TYR A 128 0.81 6.95 13.06
C TYR A 128 1.11 5.53 13.54
N GLY A 129 1.65 4.73 12.64
CA GLY A 129 2.17 3.39 12.92
C GLY A 129 3.69 3.44 13.07
N VAL A 130 4.24 2.66 13.99
CA VAL A 130 5.69 2.49 14.16
C VAL A 130 6.06 1.06 13.83
N ILE A 131 7.01 0.85 12.92
CA ILE A 131 7.53 -0.47 12.50
C ILE A 131 9.05 -0.48 12.58
N SER A 132 9.64 -1.65 12.86
CA SER A 132 11.10 -1.79 12.78
C SER A 132 11.58 -1.84 11.34
N THR A 133 12.76 -1.29 11.05
CA THR A 133 13.38 -1.39 9.71
C THR A 133 13.52 -2.85 9.27
N ALA A 134 13.94 -3.74 10.18
CA ALA A 134 14.10 -5.16 9.89
C ALA A 134 12.77 -5.84 9.51
N GLN A 135 11.71 -5.59 10.30
CA GLN A 135 10.40 -6.17 10.03
C GLN A 135 9.81 -5.65 8.71
N LEU A 136 10.02 -4.37 8.41
CA LEU A 136 9.58 -3.80 7.14
C LEU A 136 10.29 -4.48 5.95
N ILE A 137 11.61 -4.68 6.03
CA ILE A 137 12.37 -5.37 4.98
C ILE A 137 11.84 -6.79 4.78
N THR A 138 11.59 -7.54 5.85
CA THR A 138 10.99 -8.88 5.77
C THR A 138 9.60 -8.84 5.12
N ASP A 139 8.71 -7.94 5.54
CA ASP A 139 7.37 -7.83 4.95
C ASP A 139 7.41 -7.41 3.47
N LEU A 140 8.39 -6.61 3.06
CA LEU A 140 8.61 -6.18 1.67
C LEU A 140 9.14 -7.30 0.76
N LEU A 141 10.06 -8.13 1.27
CA LEU A 141 10.72 -9.19 0.51
C LEU A 141 9.91 -10.47 0.48
N ASP A 142 9.25 -10.82 1.59
CA ASP A 142 8.61 -12.11 1.77
C ASP A 142 7.08 -12.05 1.73
N TRP A 143 6.47 -10.86 1.88
CA TRP A 143 5.02 -10.69 2.08
C TRP A 143 4.50 -11.55 3.23
N GLU A 144 5.22 -11.57 4.36
CA GLU A 144 4.82 -12.31 5.57
C GLU A 144 3.40 -11.93 6.02
N THR A 145 3.06 -10.64 5.95
CA THR A 145 1.74 -10.13 6.35
C THR A 145 1.02 -9.41 5.22
N LEU A 146 1.78 -8.95 4.21
CA LEU A 146 1.32 -8.08 3.13
C LEU A 146 0.75 -6.74 3.63
N TYR A 147 0.94 -6.38 4.90
CA TYR A 147 0.25 -5.26 5.51
C TYR A 147 0.87 -3.91 5.13
N ILE A 148 2.16 -3.72 5.38
CA ILE A 148 2.86 -2.48 5.00
C ILE A 148 3.38 -2.59 3.57
N SER A 149 3.87 -3.76 3.15
CA SER A 149 4.26 -4.00 1.76
C SER A 149 3.11 -3.79 0.78
N GLY A 150 1.92 -4.28 1.11
CA GLY A 150 0.69 -4.03 0.35
C GLY A 150 0.25 -2.55 0.37
N ARG A 151 0.54 -1.81 1.45
CA ARG A 151 0.35 -0.35 1.43
C ARG A 151 1.31 0.33 0.46
N LEU A 152 2.56 -0.13 0.38
CA LEU A 152 3.61 0.42 -0.48
C LEU A 152 3.47 0.03 -1.96
N HIS A 153 2.55 -0.87 -2.32
CA HIS A 153 2.11 -1.08 -3.72
C HIS A 153 1.28 0.09 -4.27
N LYS A 154 0.83 1.00 -3.41
CA LYS A 154 0.01 2.15 -3.78
C LYS A 154 0.78 3.44 -3.48
N PRO A 155 0.51 4.55 -4.18
CA PRO A 155 1.21 5.81 -3.95
C PRO A 155 1.22 6.23 -2.47
N VAL A 156 2.39 6.70 -2.02
CA VAL A 156 2.66 7.25 -0.69
C VAL A 156 3.49 8.52 -0.80
N SER A 157 3.33 9.44 0.16
CA SER A 157 4.11 10.67 0.20
C SER A 157 5.28 10.47 1.15
N LEU A 158 6.48 10.19 0.60
CA LEU A 158 7.70 10.13 1.41
C LEU A 158 7.99 11.50 2.04
N VAL A 159 8.07 11.52 3.36
CA VAL A 159 8.42 12.70 4.17
C VAL A 159 9.90 12.62 4.57
N ILE A 160 10.34 11.43 4.99
CA ILE A 160 11.76 11.10 5.16
C ILE A 160 12.09 9.99 4.18
N ILE A 161 13.06 10.25 3.30
CA ILE A 161 13.57 9.30 2.32
C ILE A 161 14.64 8.43 3.02
N PRO A 162 14.53 7.09 2.99
CA PRO A 162 15.53 6.22 3.59
C PRO A 162 16.87 6.32 2.86
N SER A 163 17.96 6.28 3.64
CA SER A 163 19.33 6.10 3.13
C SER A 163 19.81 4.65 3.19
N ASN A 164 19.04 3.75 3.81
CA ASN A 164 19.39 2.34 3.92
C ASN A 164 19.19 1.61 2.57
N GLU A 165 20.29 1.21 1.94
CA GLU A 165 20.29 0.51 0.64
C GLU A 165 19.50 -0.80 0.63
N HIS A 166 19.51 -1.55 1.73
CA HIS A 166 18.72 -2.79 1.83
C HIS A 166 17.22 -2.48 1.83
N LEU A 167 16.79 -1.43 2.54
CA LEU A 167 15.40 -1.00 2.53
C LEU A 167 14.99 -0.48 1.15
N LEU A 168 15.81 0.35 0.52
CA LEU A 168 15.56 0.85 -0.84
C LEU A 168 15.44 -0.30 -1.86
N THR A 169 16.30 -1.31 -1.75
CA THR A 169 16.24 -2.51 -2.59
C THR A 169 14.98 -3.31 -2.32
N ALA A 170 14.63 -3.55 -1.05
CA ALA A 170 13.42 -4.27 -0.68
C ALA A 170 12.15 -3.56 -1.19
N MET A 171 12.11 -2.23 -1.17
CA MET A 171 10.99 -1.46 -1.75
C MET A 171 10.87 -1.67 -3.26
N LYS A 172 11.98 -1.71 -4.01
CA LYS A 172 11.97 -1.98 -5.45
C LYS A 172 11.49 -3.40 -5.75
N VAL A 173 12.04 -4.39 -5.04
CA VAL A 173 11.63 -5.80 -5.17
C VAL A 173 10.14 -5.95 -4.88
N ASN A 174 9.62 -5.31 -3.83
CA ASN A 174 8.20 -5.35 -3.51
C ASN A 174 7.30 -4.87 -4.65
N LEU A 175 7.70 -3.79 -5.36
CA LEU A 175 6.95 -3.30 -6.53
C LEU A 175 7.04 -4.27 -7.71
N GLN A 176 8.22 -4.85 -7.97
CA GLN A 176 8.41 -5.85 -9.03
C GLN A 176 7.56 -7.10 -8.77
N SER A 177 7.62 -7.64 -7.56
CA SER A 177 6.80 -8.77 -7.13
C SER A 177 5.31 -8.50 -7.27
N ALA A 178 4.85 -7.27 -7.01
CA ALA A 178 3.45 -6.89 -7.19
C ALA A 178 3.03 -6.92 -8.67
N VAL A 179 3.89 -6.48 -9.60
CA VAL A 179 3.64 -6.56 -11.05
C VAL A 179 3.54 -8.03 -11.46
N HIS A 180 4.52 -8.86 -11.12
CA HIS A 180 4.50 -10.28 -11.50
C HIS A 180 3.31 -11.03 -10.91
N ALA A 181 2.92 -10.74 -9.66
CA ALA A 181 1.69 -11.28 -9.07
C ALA A 181 0.44 -10.86 -9.84
N ALA A 182 0.33 -9.60 -10.24
CA ALA A 182 -0.80 -9.11 -11.02
C ALA A 182 -0.85 -9.72 -12.43
N LEU A 183 0.30 -9.87 -13.10
CA LEU A 183 0.39 -10.50 -14.43
C LEU A 183 -0.11 -11.94 -14.42
N LEU A 184 0.18 -12.70 -13.37
CA LEU A 184 -0.35 -14.07 -13.19
C LEU A 184 -1.88 -14.14 -13.03
N LEU A 185 -2.53 -13.04 -12.65
CA LEU A 185 -3.98 -12.94 -12.45
C LEU A 185 -4.71 -12.32 -13.65
N LEU A 186 -4.00 -11.63 -14.52
CA LEU A 186 -4.56 -10.90 -15.67
C LEU A 186 -4.56 -11.76 -16.94
N PRO A 187 -5.45 -11.46 -17.90
CA PRO A 187 -5.44 -12.08 -19.23
C PRO A 187 -4.23 -11.62 -20.06
N ASP A 188 -4.16 -12.07 -21.30
CA ASP A 188 -3.15 -11.67 -22.30
C ASP A 188 -3.22 -10.17 -22.61
N MET A 189 -4.42 -9.61 -22.76
CA MET A 189 -4.65 -8.19 -23.07
C MET A 189 -5.40 -7.47 -21.94
N PHE A 190 -4.85 -6.37 -21.44
CA PHE A 190 -5.48 -5.59 -20.37
C PHE A 190 -5.03 -4.12 -20.36
N THR A 191 -5.81 -3.28 -19.70
CA THR A 191 -5.51 -1.85 -19.53
C THR A 191 -4.60 -1.59 -18.33
N GLU A 192 -3.92 -0.44 -18.31
CA GLU A 192 -3.18 0.02 -17.14
C GLU A 192 -4.08 0.16 -15.89
N GLU A 193 -5.32 0.61 -16.06
CA GLU A 193 -6.27 0.72 -14.95
C GLU A 193 -6.55 -0.66 -14.35
N GLN A 194 -6.71 -1.69 -15.18
CA GLN A 194 -6.86 -3.07 -14.71
C GLN A 194 -5.60 -3.55 -13.99
N LEU A 195 -4.41 -3.31 -14.55
CA LEU A 195 -3.14 -3.67 -13.90
C LEU A 195 -3.02 -3.05 -12.51
N TYR A 196 -3.17 -1.73 -12.41
CA TYR A 196 -3.02 -1.02 -11.14
C TYR A 196 -4.12 -1.35 -10.15
N SER A 197 -5.33 -1.66 -10.64
CA SER A 197 -6.42 -2.16 -9.79
C SER A 197 -6.11 -3.55 -9.22
N THR A 198 -5.59 -4.47 -10.04
CA THR A 198 -5.16 -5.79 -9.59
C THR A 198 -4.05 -5.67 -8.53
N ILE A 199 -3.02 -4.85 -8.80
CA ILE A 199 -1.92 -4.57 -7.86
C ILE A 199 -2.44 -3.99 -6.54
N ALA A 200 -3.25 -2.93 -6.60
CA ALA A 200 -3.82 -2.31 -5.40
C ALA A 200 -4.74 -3.28 -4.64
N GLY A 201 -5.40 -4.20 -5.35
CA GLY A 201 -6.25 -5.26 -4.84
C GLY A 201 -5.52 -6.36 -4.06
N LEU A 202 -4.23 -6.63 -4.36
CA LEU A 202 -3.44 -7.66 -3.67
C LEU A 202 -3.46 -7.46 -2.15
N SER A 203 -3.31 -6.21 -1.71
CA SER A 203 -3.30 -5.82 -0.29
C SER A 203 -4.65 -5.93 0.44
N TYR A 204 -5.73 -6.24 -0.28
CA TYR A 204 -7.07 -6.46 0.30
C TYR A 204 -7.44 -7.95 0.32
N ALA A 205 -6.73 -8.79 -0.45
CA ALA A 205 -6.92 -10.22 -0.51
C ALA A 205 -6.01 -10.91 0.51
N GLY A 206 -6.53 -11.18 1.71
CA GLY A 206 -5.86 -12.07 2.68
C GLY A 206 -5.78 -13.53 2.20
N ASP A 207 -6.52 -13.88 1.15
CA ASP A 207 -6.43 -15.15 0.43
C ASP A 207 -6.38 -14.84 -1.08
N PHE A 208 -5.26 -15.18 -1.74
CA PHE A 208 -5.04 -14.99 -3.18
C PHE A 208 -6.10 -15.68 -4.07
N ARG A 209 -6.90 -16.61 -3.50
CA ARG A 209 -7.96 -17.34 -4.21
C ARG A 209 -9.36 -16.72 -4.05
N MET A 210 -9.51 -15.68 -3.23
CA MET A 210 -10.78 -14.95 -3.03
C MET A 210 -10.81 -13.58 -3.72
N ALA A 211 -10.02 -13.41 -4.77
CA ALA A 211 -9.71 -12.13 -5.41
C ALA A 211 -10.82 -11.48 -6.26
N ILE A 212 -12.11 -11.56 -5.91
CA ILE A 212 -13.19 -10.93 -6.72
C ILE A 212 -14.39 -10.35 -5.94
N ALA A 213 -14.29 -10.06 -4.64
CA ALA A 213 -15.50 -9.56 -3.93
C ALA A 213 -15.35 -8.35 -3.02
N GLU A 214 -14.20 -8.10 -2.40
CA GLU A 214 -14.17 -7.08 -1.34
C GLU A 214 -13.66 -5.70 -1.80
N ASP A 215 -14.66 -4.90 -2.17
CA ASP A 215 -14.64 -3.44 -2.33
C ASP A 215 -13.85 -2.89 -3.54
N SER A 216 -14.16 -3.44 -4.73
CA SER A 216 -13.70 -2.91 -6.03
C SER A 216 -13.88 -1.40 -6.18
N ASN A 217 -14.94 -0.85 -5.58
CA ASN A 217 -15.21 0.59 -5.55
C ASN A 217 -14.09 1.35 -4.83
N LYS A 218 -13.60 0.84 -3.70
CA LYS A 218 -12.50 1.47 -2.95
C LYS A 218 -11.20 1.45 -3.73
N VAL A 219 -10.89 0.34 -4.40
CA VAL A 219 -9.70 0.22 -5.26
C VAL A 219 -9.77 1.20 -6.42
N GLN A 220 -10.90 1.26 -7.13
CA GLN A 220 -11.10 2.21 -8.24
C GLN A 220 -11.01 3.67 -7.77
N ASN A 221 -11.53 3.97 -6.59
CA ASN A 221 -11.45 5.30 -5.97
C ASN A 221 -10.02 5.72 -5.58
N ILE A 222 -9.07 4.77 -5.52
CA ILE A 222 -7.65 5.03 -5.32
C ILE A 222 -6.93 5.12 -6.67
N VAL A 223 -7.16 4.16 -7.57
CA VAL A 223 -6.38 4.03 -8.82
C VAL A 223 -6.69 5.16 -9.80
N ARG A 224 -7.97 5.39 -10.13
CA ARG A 224 -8.37 6.37 -11.15
C ARG A 224 -7.81 7.79 -10.90
N PRO A 225 -8.00 8.39 -9.70
CA PRO A 225 -7.48 9.73 -9.47
C PRO A 225 -5.95 9.80 -9.37
N ASN A 226 -5.26 8.66 -9.17
CA ASN A 226 -3.81 8.61 -8.97
C ASN A 226 -3.07 7.89 -10.12
N LEU A 227 -3.69 7.72 -11.29
CA LEU A 227 -3.14 6.94 -12.42
C LEU A 227 -1.72 7.41 -12.82
N ALA A 228 -1.49 8.71 -12.85
CA ALA A 228 -0.18 9.28 -13.17
C ALA A 228 0.91 8.88 -12.16
N LEU A 229 0.57 8.75 -10.86
CA LEU A 229 1.50 8.31 -9.82
C LEU A 229 1.79 6.81 -9.96
N PHE A 230 0.79 5.99 -10.30
CA PHE A 230 1.01 4.58 -10.61
C PHE A 230 1.91 4.40 -11.83
N ARG A 231 1.70 5.17 -12.91
CA ARG A 231 2.60 5.18 -14.08
C ARG A 231 4.04 5.54 -13.69
N GLN A 232 4.26 6.48 -12.77
CA GLN A 232 5.59 6.82 -12.29
C GLN A 232 6.23 5.69 -11.46
N MET A 233 5.45 5.03 -10.60
CA MET A 233 5.94 3.93 -9.76
C MET A 233 6.29 2.68 -10.58
N TYR A 234 5.44 2.32 -11.53
CA TYR A 234 5.53 1.05 -12.23
C TYR A 234 6.14 1.14 -13.62
N GLY A 235 6.11 2.32 -14.26
CA GLY A 235 6.58 2.49 -15.63
C GLY A 235 7.98 1.93 -15.92
N PRO A 236 9.00 2.20 -15.07
CA PRO A 236 10.33 1.62 -15.25
C PRO A 236 10.34 0.09 -15.20
N ILE A 237 9.47 -0.53 -14.39
CA ILE A 237 9.36 -1.99 -14.25
C ILE A 237 8.69 -2.56 -15.51
N LEU A 238 7.58 -1.96 -15.95
CA LEU A 238 6.82 -2.41 -17.12
C LEU A 238 7.65 -2.32 -18.41
N LEU A 239 8.47 -1.28 -18.55
CA LEU A 239 9.37 -1.12 -19.70
C LEU A 239 10.58 -2.08 -19.68
N SER A 240 10.87 -2.68 -18.52
CA SER A 240 12.01 -3.59 -18.34
C SER A 240 11.65 -5.07 -18.42
N ASP A 241 10.35 -5.41 -18.39
CA ASP A 241 9.88 -6.79 -18.41
C ASP A 241 9.86 -7.32 -19.86
N GLU A 242 10.57 -8.43 -20.10
CA GLU A 242 10.73 -9.02 -21.44
C GLU A 242 9.48 -9.75 -21.95
N HIS A 243 8.51 -10.02 -21.09
CA HIS A 243 7.28 -10.75 -21.41
C HIS A 243 6.06 -9.83 -21.55
N LEU A 244 6.26 -8.53 -21.48
CA LEU A 244 5.23 -7.51 -21.46
C LEU A 244 5.50 -6.43 -22.51
N THR A 245 4.48 -6.10 -23.29
CA THR A 245 4.47 -4.93 -24.17
C THR A 245 3.50 -3.89 -23.60
N TRP A 246 3.92 -2.63 -23.52
CA TRP A 246 3.09 -1.54 -22.99
C TRP A 246 3.00 -0.38 -23.99
N TRP A 247 1.79 -0.15 -24.52
CA TRP A 247 1.48 0.98 -25.38
C TRP A 247 0.98 2.15 -24.53
N GLN A 248 1.92 3.01 -24.11
CA GLN A 248 1.66 4.09 -23.14
C GLN A 248 0.57 5.08 -23.57
N ASP A 249 0.51 5.39 -24.86
CA ASP A 249 -0.46 6.33 -25.44
C ASP A 249 -1.89 5.78 -25.43
N GLU A 250 -2.03 4.45 -25.59
CA GLU A 250 -3.32 3.75 -25.60
C GLU A 250 -3.73 3.25 -24.21
N GLY A 251 -2.78 3.21 -23.26
CA GLY A 251 -2.98 2.64 -21.93
C GLY A 251 -3.27 1.14 -21.95
N GLN A 252 -2.81 0.44 -22.99
CA GLN A 252 -2.98 -1.00 -23.18
C GLN A 252 -1.67 -1.74 -22.93
N LEU A 253 -1.79 -2.96 -22.42
CA LEU A 253 -0.70 -3.89 -22.21
C LEU A 253 -1.06 -5.25 -22.80
N GLU A 254 -0.04 -5.91 -23.36
CA GLU A 254 -0.09 -7.30 -23.81
C GLU A 254 0.99 -8.10 -23.10
N GLN A 255 0.64 -9.27 -22.55
CA GLN A 255 1.59 -10.21 -21.96
C GLN A 255 1.55 -11.57 -22.65
N ALA A 256 2.70 -12.23 -22.71
CA ALA A 256 2.76 -13.62 -23.15
C ALA A 256 2.18 -14.57 -22.08
N LEU A 257 1.25 -15.45 -22.46
CA LEU A 257 0.69 -16.48 -21.57
C LEU A 257 1.34 -17.87 -21.76
N THR A 258 2.61 -17.90 -22.14
CA THR A 258 3.38 -19.14 -22.32
C THR A 258 3.75 -19.80 -20.99
N PHE A 259 4.10 -21.09 -21.02
CA PHE A 259 4.68 -21.75 -19.85
C PHE A 259 5.92 -21.02 -19.33
N HIS A 260 6.79 -20.53 -20.23
CA HIS A 260 8.03 -19.84 -19.86
C HIS A 260 7.75 -18.55 -19.11
N SER A 261 6.89 -17.68 -19.66
CA SER A 261 6.55 -16.39 -19.05
C SER A 261 5.84 -16.56 -17.71
N ARG A 262 4.89 -17.49 -17.62
CA ARG A 262 4.21 -17.81 -16.36
C ARG A 262 5.18 -18.35 -15.31
N HIS A 263 6.11 -19.21 -15.72
CA HIS A 263 7.14 -19.73 -14.84
C HIS A 263 8.13 -18.66 -14.38
N HIS A 264 8.49 -17.72 -15.27
CA HIS A 264 9.28 -16.54 -14.92
C HIS A 264 8.58 -15.70 -13.84
N HIS A 265 7.32 -15.31 -14.07
CA HIS A 265 6.56 -14.52 -13.10
C HIS A 265 6.39 -15.24 -11.75
N LEU A 266 6.17 -16.55 -11.75
CA LEU A 266 6.13 -17.35 -10.52
C LEU A 266 7.44 -17.26 -9.73
N LYS A 267 8.60 -17.34 -10.38
CA LYS A 267 9.90 -17.24 -9.70
C LYS A 267 10.17 -15.86 -9.08
N CYS A 268 9.50 -14.83 -9.57
CA CYS A 268 9.63 -13.47 -9.04
C CYS A 268 8.62 -13.16 -7.92
N LEU A 269 7.80 -14.14 -7.52
CA LEU A 269 6.93 -14.00 -6.35
C LEU A 269 7.72 -14.10 -5.04
N PRO A 270 7.25 -13.43 -3.98
CA PRO A 270 7.86 -13.50 -2.65
C PRO A 270 7.86 -14.90 -2.05
N GLY A 271 8.84 -15.16 -1.17
CA GLY A 271 9.08 -16.48 -0.59
C GLY A 271 7.86 -17.08 0.10
N GLN A 272 7.13 -16.29 0.90
CA GLN A 272 5.95 -16.78 1.62
C GLN A 272 4.80 -17.14 0.68
N VAL A 273 4.64 -16.41 -0.43
CA VAL A 273 3.63 -16.70 -1.46
C VAL A 273 3.95 -18.03 -2.14
N LEU A 274 5.21 -18.21 -2.56
CA LEU A 274 5.69 -19.45 -3.16
C LEU A 274 5.50 -20.65 -2.22
N TYR A 275 5.86 -20.49 -0.95
CA TYR A 275 5.65 -21.51 0.07
C TYR A 275 4.16 -21.86 0.22
N GLY A 276 3.28 -20.86 0.29
CA GLY A 276 1.84 -21.06 0.36
C GLY A 276 1.27 -21.85 -0.82
N LEU A 277 1.71 -21.50 -2.05
CA LEU A 277 1.31 -22.21 -3.27
C LEU A 277 1.77 -23.67 -3.28
N LEU A 278 3.00 -23.95 -2.82
CA LEU A 278 3.52 -25.30 -2.69
C LEU A 278 2.70 -26.11 -1.69
N MET A 279 2.48 -25.58 -0.49
CA MET A 279 1.73 -26.26 0.56
C MET A 279 0.29 -26.59 0.14
N GLN A 280 -0.36 -25.68 -0.58
CA GLN A 280 -1.69 -25.94 -1.13
C GLN A 280 -1.67 -27.07 -2.17
N LYS A 281 -0.68 -27.10 -3.07
CA LYS A 281 -0.54 -28.18 -4.05
C LYS A 281 -0.39 -29.53 -3.34
N TYR A 282 0.44 -29.62 -2.31
CA TYR A 282 0.59 -30.84 -1.52
C TYR A 282 -0.72 -31.26 -0.83
N GLN A 283 -1.46 -30.32 -0.25
CA GLN A 283 -2.77 -30.62 0.36
C GLN A 283 -3.79 -31.13 -0.66
N CYS A 284 -3.88 -30.51 -1.84
CA CYS A 284 -4.75 -30.99 -2.92
C CYS A 284 -4.35 -32.40 -3.40
N SER A 285 -3.05 -32.69 -3.53
CA SER A 285 -2.57 -34.03 -3.92
C SER A 285 -2.96 -35.11 -2.93
N ILE A 286 -2.83 -34.84 -1.62
CA ILE A 286 -3.24 -35.78 -0.56
C ILE A 286 -4.77 -36.00 -0.56
N CYS A 287 -5.56 -34.94 -0.75
CA CYS A 287 -7.02 -35.07 -0.88
C CYS A 287 -7.44 -35.89 -2.11
N SER A 288 -6.74 -35.75 -3.24
CA SER A 288 -7.02 -36.54 -4.44
C SER A 288 -6.60 -38.01 -4.31
N GLU A 289 -5.54 -38.33 -3.57
CA GLU A 289 -5.13 -39.71 -3.31
C GLU A 289 -6.09 -40.42 -2.35
N ASN A 290 -6.60 -39.74 -1.32
CA ASN A 290 -7.58 -40.31 -0.40
C ASN A 290 -8.94 -40.59 -1.07
N HIS A 291 -9.31 -39.89 -2.15
CA HIS A 291 -10.53 -40.19 -2.92
C HIS A 291 -10.36 -41.34 -3.93
N MET A 292 -9.13 -41.76 -4.27
CA MET A 292 -8.90 -42.95 -5.08
C MET A 292 -8.76 -44.24 -4.25
N GLY A 293 -8.59 -44.13 -2.92
CA GLY A 293 -8.54 -45.27 -2.01
C GLY A 293 -9.89 -45.86 -1.60
N ASP A 294 -10.97 -45.09 -1.72
CA ASP A 294 -12.32 -45.48 -1.25
C ASP A 294 -13.22 -46.11 -2.34
N THR A 295 -12.70 -46.34 -3.56
CA THR A 295 -13.42 -47.04 -4.64
C THR A 295 -12.91 -48.45 -4.92
N ALA A 296 -12.18 -49.05 -3.97
CA ALA A 296 -11.72 -50.44 -4.06
C ALA A 296 -12.13 -51.25 -2.82
N LEU A 297 -13.44 -51.43 -2.61
CA LEU A 297 -14.04 -52.52 -1.83
C LEU A 297 -15.39 -52.91 -2.44
#